data_AF-A0A833E662-F1
#
_entry.id   AF-A0A833E662-F1
#
_cell.length_a   1.000
_cell.length_b   1.000
_cell.length_c   1.000
_cell.angle_alpha   90.00
_cell.angle_beta   90.00
_cell.angle_gamma   90.00
#
_symmetry.space_group_name_H-M   'P 1'
#
loop_
_entity.id
_entity.type
_entity.pdbx_description
1 polymer ?
#
loop_
_entity_poly.entity_id
_entity_poly.type
_entity_poly.pdbx_seq_one_letter_code
_entity_poly.pdbx_strand_id
1 'polypeptide(L)' 'MIGLPNIKSKVKESNIITINFEEEYTQPHVKEKLKFKQYPREVMNILRLGGLIKYLKGRAKGRHVWR' A
#
# COMPACT_ATOMS: atom_id res chain seq x y z
N MET A 1 -3.05 -5.24 14.13
CA MET A 1 -2.46 -6.23 13.19
C MET A 1 -2.96 -5.93 11.79
N ILE A 2 -2.07 -5.62 10.85
CA ILE A 2 -2.40 -5.45 9.43
C ILE A 2 -2.39 -6.86 8.83
N GLY A 3 -3.59 -7.40 8.60
CA GLY A 3 -3.76 -8.73 8.04
C GLY A 3 -3.52 -8.70 6.53
N LEU A 4 -2.28 -8.96 6.12
CA LEU A 4 -2.07 -9.44 4.76
C LEU A 4 -2.76 -10.81 4.67
N PRO A 5 -3.59 -11.07 3.63
CA PRO A 5 -4.04 -12.43 3.34
C PRO A 5 -2.82 -13.35 3.22
N ASN A 6 -3.00 -14.66 3.40
CA ASN A 6 -1.96 -15.69 3.62
C ASN A 6 -0.87 -15.78 2.53
N ILE A 7 -0.10 -14.71 2.32
CA ILE A 7 0.89 -14.46 1.26
C ILE A 7 2.10 -15.36 1.46
N LYS A 8 2.44 -15.68 2.73
CA LYS A 8 3.56 -16.56 3.07
C LYS A 8 3.48 -17.93 2.39
N SER A 9 2.27 -18.43 2.13
CA SER A 9 2.08 -19.72 1.46
C SER A 9 2.14 -19.64 -0.07
N LYS A 10 1.94 -18.45 -0.65
CA LYS A 10 1.75 -18.24 -2.10
C LYS A 10 2.88 -17.47 -2.79
N VAL A 11 3.71 -16.75 -2.03
CA VAL A 11 4.85 -15.98 -2.55
C VAL A 11 6.12 -16.60 -2.01
N LYS A 12 7.00 -17.09 -2.89
CA LYS A 12 8.34 -17.56 -2.52
C LYS A 12 9.35 -16.43 -2.71
N GLU A 13 10.49 -16.56 -2.05
CA GLU A 13 11.65 -15.73 -2.34
C GLU A 13 11.97 -15.79 -3.85
N SER A 14 12.36 -14.65 -4.42
CA SER A 14 12.62 -14.46 -5.86
C SER A 14 11.39 -14.42 -6.79
N ASN A 15 10.15 -14.53 -6.28
CA ASN A 15 8.97 -14.28 -7.11
C ASN A 15 8.78 -12.79 -7.40
N ILE A 16 8.56 -12.47 -8.67
CA ILE A 16 8.04 -11.16 -9.07
C ILE A 16 6.55 -11.11 -8.72
N ILE A 17 6.19 -10.11 -7.91
CA ILE A 17 4.80 -9.83 -7.52
C ILE A 17 4.43 -8.43 -7.99
N THR A 18 3.22 -8.29 -8.53
CA THR A 18 2.62 -6.99 -8.81
C THR A 18 1.70 -6.63 -7.66
N ILE A 19 1.96 -5.51 -6.99
CA ILE A 19 1.11 -5.00 -5.91
C ILE A 19 0.42 -3.74 -6.42
N ASN A 20 -0.90 -3.80 -6.56
CA ASN A 20 -1.70 -2.62 -6.85
C ASN A 20 -2.33 -2.11 -5.55
N PHE A 21 -1.85 -0.96 -5.07
CA PHE A 21 -2.37 -0.32 -3.86
C PHE A 21 -3.66 0.47 -4.09
N GLU A 22 -4.02 0.75 -5.33
CA GLU A 22 -5.26 1.47 -5.70
C GLU A 22 -6.41 0.49 -5.94
N GLU A 23 -6.14 -0.62 -6.63
CA GLU A 23 -7.13 -1.68 -6.93
C GLU A 23 -7.09 -2.84 -5.93
N GLU A 24 -6.28 -2.72 -4.87
CA GLU A 24 -6.29 -3.60 -3.68
C GLU A 24 -6.01 -5.09 -3.95
N TYR A 25 -5.13 -5.38 -4.90
CA TYR A 25 -4.72 -6.76 -5.18
C TYR A 25 -3.21 -6.91 -5.28
N THR A 26 -2.73 -8.06 -4.80
CA THR A 26 -1.40 -8.57 -5.14
C THR A 26 -1.57 -9.71 -6.12
N GLN A 27 -0.91 -9.64 -7.26
CA GLN A 27 -0.89 -10.71 -8.26
C GLN A 27 0.53 -11.25 -8.33
N PRO A 28 0.78 -12.47 -7.82
CA PRO A 28 1.95 -13.23 -8.20
C PRO A 28 1.89 -13.49 -9.71
N HIS A 29 3.04 -13.71 -10.34
CA HIS A 29 3.09 -14.07 -11.76
C HIS A 29 2.18 -15.27 -12.11
N VAL A 30 1.85 -16.09 -11.12
CA VAL A 30 0.91 -17.22 -11.12
C VAL A 30 -0.56 -16.77 -11.08
N LYS A 31 -1.01 -15.89 -12.00
CA LYS A 31 -2.41 -15.54 -12.39
C LYS A 31 -3.50 -15.31 -11.32
N GLU A 32 -3.24 -15.45 -10.02
CA GLU A 32 -4.25 -15.39 -8.96
C GLU A 32 -4.19 -14.03 -8.26
N LYS A 33 -5.28 -13.26 -8.32
CA LYS A 33 -5.37 -11.98 -7.62
C LYS A 33 -5.71 -12.22 -6.16
N LEU A 34 -4.77 -11.96 -5.26
CA LEU A 34 -5.00 -11.99 -3.81
C LEU A 34 -5.44 -10.60 -3.35
N LYS A 35 -6.69 -10.47 -2.90
CA LYS A 35 -7.21 -9.21 -2.36
C LYS A 35 -6.68 -8.98 -0.94
N PHE A 36 -6.21 -7.78 -0.64
CA PHE A 36 -5.80 -7.39 0.71
C PHE A 36 -6.60 -6.17 1.19
N LYS A 37 -6.65 -5.97 2.51
CA LYS A 37 -7.39 -4.85 3.08
C LYS A 37 -6.72 -3.52 2.72
N GLN A 38 -7.49 -2.58 2.19
CA GLN A 38 -7.01 -1.22 1.89
C GLN A 38 -6.36 -0.59 3.12
N TYR A 39 -5.21 0.05 2.91
CA TYR A 39 -4.66 0.93 3.92
C TYR A 39 -5.60 2.14 4.13
N PRO A 40 -5.74 2.64 5.36
CA PRO A 40 -6.47 3.87 5.60
C PRO A 40 -5.97 4.99 4.68
N ARG A 41 -6.87 5.85 4.18
CA ARG A 41 -6.53 6.96 3.27
C ARG A 41 -5.36 7.80 3.78
N GLU A 42 -5.29 8.04 5.09
CA GLU A 42 -4.23 8.82 5.70
C GLU A 42 -2.86 8.15 5.56
N VAL A 43 -2.79 6.81 5.73
CA VAL A 43 -1.58 6.02 5.50
C VAL A 43 -1.18 6.05 4.02
N MET A 44 -2.15 5.94 3.11
CA MET A 44 -1.90 6.08 1.67
C MET A 44 -1.35 7.46 1.31
N ASN A 45 -1.87 8.52 1.92
CA ASN A 45 -1.36 9.88 1.72
C ASN A 45 0.08 10.04 2.25
N ILE A 46 0.39 9.42 3.40
CA ILE A 46 1.76 9.38 3.93
C ILE A 46 2.71 8.70 2.95
N LEU A 47 2.32 7.54 2.41
CA LEU A 47 3.11 6.79 1.43
C LEU A 47 3.30 7.58 0.12
N ARG A 48 2.22 8.19 -0.40
CA ARG A 48 2.26 9.03 -1.62
C ARG A 48 3.20 10.24 -1.47
N LEU A 49 3.27 10.84 -0.29
CA LEU A 49 4.18 11.96 -0.02
C LEU A 49 5.64 11.52 0.22
N GLY A 50 5.93 10.22 0.19
CA GLY A 50 7.28 9.67 0.40
C GLY A 50 7.68 9.63 1.87
N GLY A 51 6.72 9.49 2.78
CA GLY A 51 6.97 9.20 4.19
C GLY A 51 6.35 10.19 5.18
N LEU A 52 6.33 9.77 6.44
CA LEU A 52 5.63 10.46 7.53
C LEU A 52 6.12 11.89 7.75
N ILE A 53 7.44 12.10 7.71
CA ILE A 53 8.03 13.43 7.94
C ILE A 53 7.56 14.44 6.88
N LYS A 54 7.50 14.03 5.60
CA LYS A 54 7.03 14.90 4.52
C LYS A 54 5.54 15.21 4.67
N TYR A 55 4.73 14.22 5.04
CA TYR A 55 3.31 14.40 5.34
C TYR A 55 3.07 15.41 6.47
N LEU A 56 3.75 15.26 7.61
CA LEU A 56 3.63 16.16 8.75
C LEU A 56 4.10 17.59 8.42
N LYS A 57 5.21 17.73 7.67
CA LYS A 57 5.67 19.04 7.20
C LYS A 57 4.66 19.73 6.27
N GLY A 58 3.98 18.99 5.41
CA GLY A 58 2.91 19.52 4.55
C GLY A 58 1.70 19.98 5.35
N ARG A 59 1.28 19.16 6.33
CA ARG A 59 0.17 19.44 7.23
C ARG A 59 0.42 20.68 8.11
N ALA A 60 1.62 20.80 8.67
CA ALA A 60 2.02 21.95 9.50
C ALA A 60 2.08 23.28 8.71
N LYS A 61 2.31 23.23 7.39
CA LYS A 61 2.37 24.42 6.52
C LYS A 61 0.99 24.83 5.97
N GLY A 62 -0.11 24.23 6.44
CA GLY A 62 -1.45 24.55 5.96
C GLY A 62 -1.69 24.22 4.48
N ARG A 63 -0.81 23.44 3.84
CA ARG A 63 -1.09 22.91 2.50
C ARG A 63 -2.23 21.92 2.64
N HIS A 64 -3.43 22.32 2.22
CA HIS A 64 -4.58 21.44 2.08
C HIS A 64 -4.19 20.27 1.17
N VAL A 65 -3.87 19.13 1.77
CA VAL A 65 -3.65 17.87 1.06
C VAL A 65 -5.02 17.27 0.76
N TRP A 66 -5.81 17.90 -0.12
CA TRP A 66 -7.06 17.35 -0.63
C TRP A 66 -7.33 17.80 -2.07
N ARG A 67 -7.11 16.89 -3.02
CA ARG A 67 -8.09 16.41 -3.99
C ARG A 67 -7.56 15.12 -4.61
#